data_AF-A0A962Z7W6-F1
#
_entry.id   AF-A0A962Z7W6-F1
#
_cell.length_a   1.000
_cell.length_b   1.000
_cell.length_c   1.000
_cell.angle_alpha   90.00
_cell.angle_beta   90.00
_cell.angle_gamma   90.00
#
_symmetry.space_group_name_H-M   'P 1'
#
loop_
_entity.id
_entity.type
_entity.pdbx_description
1 polymer ?
#
loop_
_entity_poly.entity_id
_entity_poly.type
_entity_poly.pdbx_seq_one_letter_code
_entity_poly.pdbx_strand_id
1 'polypeptide(L)'
;MGHKSKQDSHMRFSLYTYAWDLAEPGAAGFAAELQSLGLNGVTLACSYHAGKFMRPHGHRGRIYFPEDGTVYFRHRADRYGRLAPLRWSGIEEFDPLTELADKAPDLARTGWVVCCHNSRLGMLHPGHVAENCFGDRYIYSLNPAHPEVRAYVVALCRDLAEQ
;
A
#
# COMPACT_ATOMS: atom_id res chain seq x y z
N MET A 1 -19.91 9.34 -37.98
CA MET A 1 -18.80 8.39 -37.79
C MET A 1 -17.88 8.96 -36.72
N GLY A 2 -18.03 8.49 -35.47
CA GLY A 2 -17.26 8.99 -34.33
C GLY A 2 -15.89 8.33 -34.27
N HIS A 3 -14.83 9.13 -34.36
CA HIS A 3 -13.46 8.71 -34.11
C HIS A 3 -13.37 8.21 -32.66
N LYS A 4 -13.34 6.89 -32.45
CA LYS A 4 -12.82 6.33 -31.21
C LYS A 4 -11.33 6.64 -31.20
N SER A 5 -10.94 7.64 -30.42
CA SER A 5 -9.55 7.84 -30.00
C SER A 5 -9.07 6.49 -29.47
N LYS A 6 -8.11 5.88 -30.17
CA LYS A 6 -7.30 4.83 -29.58
C LYS A 6 -6.58 5.50 -28.42
N GLN A 7 -6.80 5.01 -27.20
CA GLN A 7 -5.91 5.27 -26.09
C GLN A 7 -4.52 4.81 -26.55
N ASP A 8 -3.66 5.75 -26.91
CA ASP A 8 -2.24 5.44 -27.09
C ASP A 8 -1.79 4.88 -25.76
N SER A 9 -1.50 3.57 -25.72
CA SER A 9 -0.94 2.94 -24.53
C SER A 9 0.50 3.42 -24.41
N HIS A 10 0.68 4.64 -23.88
CA HIS A 10 1.99 5.12 -23.50
C HIS A 10 2.59 4.10 -22.53
N MET A 11 3.79 3.62 -22.86
CA MET A 11 4.54 2.70 -22.01
C MET A 11 4.67 3.31 -20.61
N ARG A 12 4.30 2.54 -19.59
CA ARG A 12 4.29 3.00 -18.20
C ARG A 12 5.60 2.61 -17.50
N PHE A 13 6.35 3.61 -17.05
CA PHE A 13 7.53 3.46 -16.22
C PHE A 13 7.20 3.95 -14.82
N SER A 14 7.10 3.01 -13.88
CA SER A 14 6.56 3.27 -12.54
C SER A 14 7.61 3.00 -11.48
N LEU A 15 7.77 3.92 -10.52
CA LEU A 15 8.58 3.68 -9.33
C LEU A 15 7.73 3.03 -8.22
N TYR A 16 8.24 1.96 -7.62
CA TYR A 16 7.68 1.43 -6.37
C TYR A 16 8.11 2.31 -5.21
N THR A 17 7.16 2.81 -4.43
CA THR A 17 7.44 3.71 -3.31
C THR A 17 6.53 3.45 -2.12
N TYR A 18 6.92 3.98 -0.97
CA TYR A 18 6.16 3.94 0.27
C TYR A 18 5.62 5.32 0.61
N ALA A 19 4.48 5.37 1.31
CA ALA A 19 3.85 6.65 1.70
C ALA A 19 4.79 7.54 2.53
N TRP A 20 5.54 6.95 3.47
CA TRP A 20 6.50 7.69 4.30
C TRP A 20 7.69 8.23 3.51
N ASP A 21 8.04 7.62 2.37
CA ASP A 21 9.12 8.12 1.51
C ASP A 21 8.64 9.27 0.63
N LEU A 22 7.40 9.15 0.15
CA LEU A 22 6.69 10.17 -0.62
C LEU A 22 6.35 11.41 0.23
N ALA A 23 5.99 11.21 1.50
CA ALA A 23 5.60 12.28 2.42
C ALA A 23 6.72 13.31 2.70
N GLU A 24 7.99 12.91 2.59
CA GLU A 24 9.12 13.80 2.90
C GLU A 24 9.32 14.92 1.86
N PRO A 25 9.40 14.66 0.55
CA PRO A 25 9.38 15.71 -0.47
C PRO A 25 7.98 16.25 -0.78
N GLY A 26 6.93 15.54 -0.34
CA GLY A 26 5.54 15.79 -0.75
C GLY A 26 5.25 15.34 -2.18
N ALA A 27 3.96 15.21 -2.52
CA ALA A 27 3.55 14.64 -3.81
C ALA A 27 4.03 15.44 -5.04
N ALA A 28 4.02 16.77 -4.98
CA ALA A 28 4.50 17.62 -6.08
C ALA A 28 6.00 17.48 -6.31
N GLY A 29 6.81 17.53 -5.23
CA GLY A 29 8.26 17.36 -5.32
C GLY A 29 8.65 15.98 -5.81
N PHE A 30 7.99 14.95 -5.28
CA PHE A 30 8.16 13.57 -5.71
C PHE A 30 7.83 13.39 -7.20
N ALA A 31 6.73 13.99 -7.68
CA ALA A 31 6.34 13.89 -9.07
C ALA A 31 7.32 14.58 -10.02
N ALA A 32 7.82 15.76 -9.66
CA ALA A 32 8.84 16.46 -10.42
C ALA A 32 10.12 15.63 -10.54
N GLU A 33 10.54 14.95 -9.46
CA GLU A 33 11.69 14.05 -9.47
C GLU A 33 11.47 12.86 -10.41
N LEU A 34 10.32 12.17 -10.31
CA LEU A 34 9.98 11.06 -11.21
C LEU A 34 10.01 11.49 -12.69
N GLN A 35 9.40 12.63 -13.01
CA GLN A 35 9.39 13.15 -14.38
C GLN A 35 10.80 13.49 -14.88
N SER A 36 11.67 14.03 -14.01
CA SER A 36 13.07 14.30 -14.37
C SER A 36 13.87 13.04 -14.73
N LEU A 37 13.43 11.89 -14.20
CA LEU A 37 13.98 10.56 -14.49
C LEU A 37 13.29 9.87 -15.68
N GLY A 38 12.35 10.54 -16.35
CA GLY A 38 11.58 9.95 -17.45
C GLY A 38 10.49 8.96 -16.99
N LEU A 39 10.16 8.94 -15.70
CA LEU A 39 9.11 8.09 -15.14
C LEU A 39 7.76 8.83 -15.21
N ASN A 40 6.70 8.08 -15.50
CA ASN A 40 5.34 8.60 -15.67
C ASN A 40 4.32 7.90 -14.76
N GLY A 41 4.79 7.13 -13.79
CA GLY A 41 3.92 6.46 -12.84
C GLY A 41 4.55 6.23 -11.47
N VAL A 42 3.65 6.01 -10.51
CA VAL A 42 3.96 5.59 -9.15
C VAL A 42 3.18 4.33 -8.82
N THR A 43 3.86 3.39 -8.17
CA THR A 43 3.30 2.17 -7.59
C THR A 43 3.44 2.28 -6.07
N LEU A 44 2.39 2.76 -5.41
CA LEU A 44 2.41 3.12 -4.00
C LEU A 44 2.03 1.93 -3.11
N ALA A 45 2.84 1.62 -2.10
CA ALA A 45 2.46 0.69 -1.04
C ALA A 45 1.21 1.21 -0.29
N CYS A 46 0.08 0.53 -0.49
CA CYS A 46 -1.20 0.87 0.14
C CYS A 46 -1.53 -0.04 1.33
N SER A 47 -0.97 -1.25 1.34
CA SER A 47 -0.95 -2.16 2.50
C SER A 47 0.38 -2.88 2.52
N TYR A 48 1.11 -2.80 3.65
CA TYR A 48 2.47 -3.33 3.71
C TYR A 48 2.90 -3.79 5.10
N HIS A 49 3.88 -4.69 5.14
CA HIS A 49 4.51 -5.17 6.37
C HIS A 49 5.72 -4.29 6.74
N ALA A 50 6.16 -4.34 7.99
CA ALA A 50 7.36 -3.65 8.43
C ALA A 50 8.62 -4.40 8.00
N GLY A 51 9.73 -3.69 8.05
CA GLY A 51 11.05 -4.20 7.79
C GLY A 51 12.09 -3.16 8.14
N LYS A 52 13.34 -3.40 7.74
CA LYS A 52 14.40 -2.41 7.78
C LYS A 52 14.63 -1.91 6.37
N PHE A 53 14.31 -0.65 6.11
CA PHE A 53 14.47 -0.05 4.79
C PHE A 53 15.61 0.96 4.78
N MET A 54 16.35 1.01 3.67
CA MET A 54 17.29 2.08 3.37
C MET A 54 16.58 3.17 2.56
N ARG A 55 16.86 4.42 2.88
CA ARG A 55 16.32 5.61 2.23
C ARG A 55 17.46 6.45 1.67
N PRO A 56 17.99 6.15 0.48
CA PRO A 56 19.13 6.88 -0.10
C PRO A 56 18.89 8.38 -0.24
N HIS A 57 17.63 8.80 -0.41
CA HIS A 57 17.22 10.19 -0.54
C HIS A 57 16.61 10.79 0.74
N GLY A 58 16.34 10.01 1.80
CA GLY A 58 15.70 10.50 3.02
C GLY A 58 16.56 11.49 3.83
N HIS A 59 16.04 12.67 4.14
CA HIS A 59 16.77 13.75 4.83
C HIS A 59 16.66 13.62 6.36
N ARG A 60 15.59 13.02 6.88
CA ARG A 60 15.38 12.77 8.33
C ARG A 60 15.97 11.46 8.83
N GLY A 61 16.71 10.74 7.97
CA GLY A 61 17.36 9.48 8.30
C GLY A 61 17.44 8.56 7.08
N ARG A 62 18.54 7.81 6.99
CA ARG A 62 18.78 6.88 5.88
C ARG A 62 18.30 5.45 6.16
N ILE A 63 17.93 5.14 7.39
CA ILE A 63 17.38 3.86 7.81
C ILE A 63 16.00 4.11 8.40
N TYR A 64 15.01 3.34 7.98
CA TYR A 64 13.62 3.49 8.41
C TYR A 64 13.01 2.15 8.80
N PHE A 65 12.25 2.17 9.90
CA PHE A 65 11.50 1.05 10.44
C PHE A 65 10.01 1.44 10.45
N PRO A 66 9.19 0.94 9.52
CA PRO A 66 7.75 1.26 9.47
C PRO A 66 6.98 0.55 10.58
N GLU A 67 5.74 1.00 10.78
CA GLU A 67 4.74 0.26 11.54
C GLU A 67 4.29 -1.00 10.77
N ASP A 68 4.28 -2.15 11.45
CA ASP A 68 3.98 -3.43 10.81
C ASP A 68 2.50 -3.60 10.45
N GLY A 69 2.25 -4.14 9.26
CA GLY A 69 0.93 -4.57 8.83
C GLY A 69 -0.09 -3.44 8.74
N THR A 70 0.36 -2.25 8.33
CA THR A 70 -0.46 -1.04 8.20
C THR A 70 -0.98 -0.82 6.79
N VAL A 71 -2.08 -0.07 6.69
CA VAL A 71 -2.60 0.51 5.45
C VAL A 71 -2.29 2.00 5.40
N TYR A 72 -2.02 2.50 4.19
CA TYR A 72 -1.63 3.88 3.93
C TYR A 72 -2.76 4.67 3.25
N PHE A 73 -3.99 4.40 3.67
CA PHE A 73 -5.21 5.08 3.24
C PHE A 73 -6.25 5.06 4.36
N ARG A 74 -7.27 5.92 4.26
CA ARG A 74 -8.35 6.01 5.26
C ARG A 74 -9.38 4.91 5.02
N HIS A 75 -9.06 3.70 5.50
CA HIS A 75 -9.99 2.57 5.40
C HIS A 75 -11.31 2.82 6.13
N ARG A 76 -12.39 2.24 5.62
CA ARG A 76 -13.73 2.32 6.21
C ARG A 76 -13.97 1.16 7.17
N ALA A 77 -13.94 1.46 8.47
CA ALA A 77 -13.97 0.46 9.54
C ALA A 77 -15.19 -0.48 9.47
N ASP A 78 -16.34 0.01 9.00
CA ASP A 78 -17.59 -0.75 8.84
C ASP A 78 -17.51 -1.88 7.80
N ARG A 79 -16.48 -1.89 6.95
CA ARG A 79 -16.26 -2.93 5.92
C ARG A 79 -15.53 -4.16 6.43
N TYR A 80 -14.99 -4.09 7.64
CA TYR A 80 -14.13 -5.13 8.20
C TYR A 80 -14.82 -5.84 9.36
N GLY A 81 -14.55 -7.14 9.48
CA GLY A 81 -15.05 -7.97 10.57
C GLY A 81 -13.98 -8.18 11.63
N ARG A 82 -13.80 -9.44 12.03
CA ARG A 82 -12.77 -9.83 13.01
C ARG A 82 -11.36 -9.41 12.59
N LEU A 83 -11.04 -9.54 11.29
CA LEU A 83 -9.80 -9.05 10.72
C LEU A 83 -10.03 -7.63 10.18
N ALA A 84 -9.31 -6.66 10.74
CA ALA A 84 -9.36 -5.26 10.32
C ALA A 84 -7.94 -4.68 10.21
N PRO A 85 -7.66 -3.86 9.18
CA PRO A 85 -6.33 -3.27 9.02
C PRO A 85 -6.06 -2.21 10.08
N LEU A 86 -4.78 -1.92 10.33
CA LEU A 86 -4.37 -0.77 11.13
C LEU A 86 -3.94 0.35 10.18
N ARG A 87 -4.30 1.60 10.45
CA ARG A 87 -3.82 2.74 9.66
C ARG A 87 -2.40 3.10 10.08
N TRP A 88 -1.56 3.45 9.12
CA TRP A 88 -0.30 4.12 9.39
C TRP A 88 -0.54 5.39 10.22
N SER A 89 0.27 5.63 11.25
CA SER A 89 0.07 6.75 12.17
C SER A 89 0.13 8.11 11.49
N GLY A 90 0.90 8.25 10.42
CA GLY A 90 1.07 9.50 9.66
C GLY A 90 -0.07 9.82 8.68
N ILE A 91 -1.15 9.02 8.64
CA ILE A 91 -2.20 9.17 7.63
C ILE A 91 -3.00 10.46 7.77
N GLU A 92 -3.10 11.02 8.98
CA GLU A 92 -3.86 12.24 9.21
C GLU A 92 -3.04 13.50 8.85
N GLU A 93 -1.72 13.43 8.97
CA GLU A 93 -0.79 14.46 8.52
C GLU A 93 -0.55 14.41 7.01
N PHE A 94 -0.58 13.21 6.42
CA PHE A 94 -0.30 13.01 5.00
C PHE A 94 -1.10 11.83 4.43
N ASP A 95 -2.11 12.14 3.62
CA ASP A 95 -2.86 11.15 2.84
C ASP A 95 -2.22 10.99 1.45
N PRO A 96 -1.43 9.93 1.22
CA PRO A 96 -0.63 9.82 0.00
C PRO A 96 -1.49 9.66 -1.26
N LEU A 97 -2.72 9.11 -1.15
CA LEU A 97 -3.60 8.93 -2.30
C LEU A 97 -4.21 10.26 -2.72
N THR A 98 -4.74 11.01 -1.75
CA THR A 98 -5.30 12.35 -1.99
C THR A 98 -4.22 13.30 -2.49
N GLU A 99 -3.05 13.32 -1.85
CA GLU A 99 -1.93 14.18 -2.23
C GLU A 99 -1.43 13.90 -3.66
N LEU A 100 -1.30 12.62 -4.03
CA LEU A 100 -0.95 12.26 -5.41
C LEU A 100 -2.04 12.64 -6.41
N ALA A 101 -3.32 12.48 -6.07
CA ALA A 101 -4.42 12.86 -6.94
C ALA A 101 -4.47 14.38 -7.20
N ASP A 102 -4.26 15.17 -6.14
CA ASP A 102 -4.38 16.63 -6.19
C ASP A 102 -3.13 17.30 -6.76
N LYS A 103 -1.94 16.81 -6.39
CA LYS A 103 -0.67 17.49 -6.69
C LYS A 103 0.12 16.85 -7.83
N ALA A 104 -0.23 15.62 -8.21
CA ALA A 104 0.42 14.88 -9.29
C ALA A 104 -0.60 14.15 -10.19
N PRO A 105 -1.64 14.85 -10.70
CA PRO A 105 -2.73 14.23 -11.44
C PRO A 105 -2.26 13.48 -12.69
N ASP A 106 -1.18 13.96 -13.31
CA ASP A 106 -0.59 13.41 -14.54
C ASP A 106 0.24 12.13 -14.33
N LEU A 107 0.57 11.79 -13.08
CA LEU A 107 1.22 10.51 -12.80
C LEU A 107 0.19 9.38 -12.82
N ALA A 108 0.49 8.32 -13.55
CA ALA A 108 -0.27 7.09 -13.46
C ALA A 108 -0.08 6.46 -12.06
N ARG A 109 -1.17 6.15 -11.36
CA ARG A 109 -1.15 5.63 -9.98
C ARG A 109 -1.53 4.14 -9.97
N THR A 110 -0.80 3.33 -9.21
CA THR A 110 -1.11 1.92 -8.94
C THR A 110 -0.97 1.66 -7.45
N GLY A 111 -1.98 1.03 -6.84
CA GLY A 111 -1.89 0.53 -5.48
C GLY A 111 -1.15 -0.81 -5.41
N TRP A 112 -0.08 -0.86 -4.64
CA TRP A 112 0.62 -2.09 -4.27
C TRP A 112 0.11 -2.58 -2.92
N VAL A 113 -0.50 -3.76 -2.91
CA VAL A 113 -1.21 -4.31 -1.74
C VAL A 113 -0.61 -5.65 -1.37
N VAL A 114 -0.08 -5.76 -0.16
CA VAL A 114 0.31 -7.03 0.44
C VAL A 114 -0.88 -7.59 1.20
N CYS A 115 -1.50 -8.65 0.66
CA CYS A 115 -2.77 -9.14 1.17
C CYS A 115 -2.64 -10.00 2.43
N CYS A 116 -1.73 -10.98 2.42
CA CYS A 116 -1.69 -12.04 3.44
C CYS A 116 -0.45 -12.01 4.34
N HIS A 117 0.40 -10.97 4.25
CA HIS A 117 1.52 -10.81 5.17
C HIS A 117 1.19 -9.73 6.21
N ASN A 118 0.88 -10.14 7.44
CA ASN A 118 0.54 -9.22 8.53
C ASN A 118 0.77 -9.88 9.90
N SER A 119 1.91 -9.61 10.54
CA SER A 119 2.27 -10.23 11.83
C SER A 119 1.33 -9.80 12.95
N ARG A 120 0.92 -8.53 12.97
CA ARG A 120 -0.06 -8.02 13.95
C ARG A 120 -1.36 -8.82 13.91
N LEU A 121 -1.95 -9.01 12.73
CA LEU A 121 -3.19 -9.77 12.58
C LEU A 121 -3.01 -11.24 12.95
N GLY A 122 -1.91 -11.88 12.57
CA GLY A 122 -1.68 -13.27 12.93
C GLY A 122 -1.39 -13.48 14.42
N MET A 123 -0.76 -12.52 15.11
CA MET A 123 -0.62 -12.54 16.57
C MET A 123 -1.96 -12.36 17.29
N LEU A 124 -2.84 -11.48 16.80
CA LEU A 124 -4.18 -11.28 17.37
C LEU A 124 -5.14 -12.43 17.06
N HIS A 125 -4.92 -13.11 15.94
CA HIS A 125 -5.79 -14.18 15.46
C HIS A 125 -4.96 -15.41 15.02
N PRO A 126 -4.35 -16.16 15.96
CA PRO A 126 -3.50 -17.30 15.61
C PRO A 126 -4.23 -18.45 14.90
N GLY A 127 -5.57 -18.48 14.90
CA GLY A 127 -6.37 -19.44 14.13
C GLY A 127 -6.52 -19.10 12.65
N HIS A 128 -6.08 -17.90 12.24
CA HIS A 128 -6.26 -17.37 10.88
C HIS A 128 -4.96 -17.39 10.07
N VAL A 129 -3.87 -17.92 10.62
CA VAL A 129 -2.58 -18.03 9.93
C VAL A 129 -2.37 -19.40 9.31
N ALA A 130 -1.44 -19.48 8.36
CA ALA A 130 -0.98 -20.75 7.82
C ALA A 130 -0.25 -21.54 8.91
N GLU A 131 -0.53 -22.85 8.94
CA GLU A 131 0.13 -23.83 9.80
C GLU A 131 0.84 -24.85 8.91
N ASN A 132 2.08 -25.18 9.22
CA ASN A 132 2.84 -26.17 8.48
C ASN A 132 2.46 -27.60 8.89
N CYS A 133 3.03 -28.61 8.23
CA CYS A 133 2.74 -30.02 8.52
C CYS A 133 3.23 -30.51 9.89
N PHE A 134 4.00 -29.70 10.62
CA PHE A 134 4.50 -30.00 11.96
C PHE A 134 3.69 -29.32 13.07
N GLY A 135 2.70 -28.49 12.71
CA GLY A 135 1.90 -27.72 13.65
C GLY A 135 2.45 -26.32 13.97
N ASP A 136 3.52 -25.87 13.30
CA ASP A 136 4.04 -24.52 13.51
C ASP A 136 3.21 -23.50 12.74
N ARG A 137 2.83 -22.43 13.45
CA ARG A 137 2.04 -21.33 12.90
C ARG A 137 2.94 -20.18 12.47
N TYR A 138 2.77 -19.75 11.22
CA TYR A 138 3.49 -18.60 10.68
C TYR A 138 2.74 -17.32 11.02
N ILE A 139 3.10 -16.67 12.12
CA ILE A 139 2.39 -15.48 12.64
C ILE A 139 2.23 -14.34 11.63
N TYR A 140 3.09 -14.27 10.63
CA TYR A 140 3.02 -13.25 9.58
C TYR A 140 2.13 -13.67 8.40
N SER A 141 1.81 -14.94 8.22
CA SER A 141 1.17 -15.47 7.01
C SER A 141 -0.30 -15.79 7.26
N LEU A 142 -1.21 -14.87 6.92
CA LEU A 142 -2.65 -15.14 6.95
C LEU A 142 -3.01 -16.24 5.96
N ASN A 143 -3.83 -17.20 6.37
CA ASN A 143 -4.22 -18.34 5.56
C ASN A 143 -5.28 -17.94 4.51
N PRO A 144 -4.95 -17.89 3.20
CA PRO A 144 -5.92 -17.51 2.17
C PRO A 144 -7.06 -18.54 1.98
N ALA A 145 -6.92 -19.77 2.50
CA ALA A 145 -7.99 -20.75 2.52
C ALA A 145 -9.02 -20.50 3.63
N HIS A 146 -8.73 -19.64 4.62
CA HIS A 146 -9.67 -19.31 5.68
C HIS A 146 -10.75 -18.32 5.15
N PRO A 147 -12.06 -18.58 5.33
CA PRO A 147 -13.13 -17.72 4.81
C PRO A 147 -13.03 -16.26 5.27
N GLU A 148 -12.75 -16.02 6.56
CA GLU A 148 -12.60 -14.65 7.07
C GLU A 148 -11.37 -13.92 6.50
N VAL A 149 -10.29 -14.63 6.17
CA VAL A 149 -9.11 -14.03 5.51
C VAL A 149 -9.45 -13.63 4.08
N ARG A 150 -10.19 -14.46 3.33
CA ARG A 150 -10.69 -14.06 2.00
C ARG A 150 -11.59 -12.84 2.06
N ALA A 151 -12.52 -12.81 3.03
CA ALA A 151 -13.40 -11.67 3.23
C ALA A 151 -12.61 -10.39 3.52
N TYR A 152 -11.59 -10.48 4.39
CA TYR A 152 -10.67 -9.38 4.67
C TYR A 152 -9.94 -8.87 3.43
N VAL A 153 -9.37 -9.77 2.61
CA VAL A 153 -8.64 -9.37 1.40
C VAL A 153 -9.56 -8.72 0.36
N VAL A 154 -10.77 -9.25 0.17
CA VAL A 154 -11.78 -8.64 -0.72
C VAL A 154 -12.19 -7.26 -0.21
N ALA A 155 -12.45 -7.13 1.09
CA ALA A 155 -12.79 -5.84 1.70
C ALA A 155 -11.65 -4.84 1.53
N LEU A 156 -10.41 -5.24 1.79
CA LEU A 156 -9.21 -4.41 1.65
C LEU A 156 -9.04 -3.87 0.23
N CYS A 157 -9.10 -4.76 -0.78
CA CYS A 157 -8.95 -4.37 -2.18
C CYS A 157 -10.11 -3.49 -2.67
N ARG A 158 -11.35 -3.81 -2.25
CA ARG A 158 -12.52 -2.99 -2.59
C ARG A 158 -12.42 -1.61 -1.95
N ASP A 159 -12.01 -1.53 -0.69
CA ASP A 159 -11.90 -0.28 0.02
C ASP A 159 -10.83 0.63 -0.61
N LEU A 160 -9.69 0.06 -1.01
CA LEU A 160 -8.66 0.78 -1.76
C LEU A 160 -9.14 1.25 -3.13
N ALA A 161 -9.88 0.41 -3.87
CA ALA A 161 -10.37 0.76 -5.21
C ALA A 161 -11.42 1.89 -5.20
N GLU A 162 -12.00 2.17 -4.04
CA GLU A 162 -12.98 3.23 -3.82
C GLU A 162 -12.38 4.46 -3.11
N GLN A 163 -11.05 4.53 -2.95
CA GLN A 163 -10.33 5.72 -2.48
C GLN A 163 -10.23 6.79 -3.57
#